data_AF-A1IW06-F1
#
_entry.id   AF-A1IW06-F1
#
_cell.length_a   1.000
_cell.length_b   1.000
_cell.length_c   1.000
_cell.angle_alpha   90.00
_cell.angle_beta   90.00
_cell.angle_gamma   90.00
#
_symmetry.space_group_name_H-M   'P 1'
#
loop_
_entity.id
_entity.type
_entity.pdbx_description
1 polymer ?
#
loop_
_entity_poly.entity_id
_entity_poly.type
_entity_poly.pdbx_seq_one_letter_code
_entity_poly.pdbx_strand_id
1 'polypeptide(L)'
;HKMKLVEVEGSNVLQNIYDSLDVHVGQSVSVLVTLDQPPKDYYIVASTTFTKTVLTTTAALHYTNSQARVSGPLPAGPTDDILWSIDQARSYRWNLTSNAARPNPQGSFHYGSITPSRIIRLANSAPIINGKQRYAVNDVSYTNADTPLKLADHFNISGIF
;
A
#
# COMPACT_ATOMS: atom_id res chain seq x y z
N HIS A 1 -20.03 5.19 -1.26
CA HIS A 1 -20.09 5.12 0.22
C HIS A 1 -18.77 5.57 0.78
N LYS A 2 -18.76 6.20 1.96
CA LYS A 2 -17.50 6.52 2.64
C LYS A 2 -16.87 5.26 3.21
N MET A 3 -15.56 5.15 3.08
CA MET A 3 -14.75 4.04 3.59
C MET A 3 -13.96 4.51 4.80
N LYS A 4 -14.16 3.85 5.94
CA LYS A 4 -13.34 4.08 7.14
C LYS A 4 -12.17 3.12 7.12
N LEU A 5 -10.96 3.63 6.95
CA LEU A 5 -9.74 2.84 7.01
C LEU A 5 -9.47 2.40 8.45
N VAL A 6 -9.25 1.10 8.66
CA VAL A 6 -9.02 0.53 10.01
C VAL A 6 -7.69 -0.19 10.14
N GLU A 7 -7.16 -0.73 9.04
CA GLU A 7 -5.89 -1.46 9.05
C GLU A 7 -5.16 -1.30 7.69
N VAL A 8 -3.83 -1.26 7.77
CA VAL A 8 -2.90 -1.21 6.63
C VAL A 8 -1.70 -2.11 6.96
N GLU A 9 -1.34 -3.01 6.04
CA GLU A 9 -0.24 -3.99 6.19
C GLU A 9 -0.30 -4.83 7.48
N GLY A 10 -1.50 -5.30 7.85
CA GLY A 10 -1.75 -6.07 9.06
C GLY A 10 -1.67 -5.27 10.36
N SER A 11 -1.57 -3.94 10.29
CA SER A 11 -1.45 -3.06 11.45
C SER A 11 -2.62 -2.09 11.58
N ASN A 12 -3.19 -1.99 12.79
CA ASN A 12 -4.25 -1.03 13.08
C ASN A 12 -3.76 0.42 12.87
N VAL A 13 -4.61 1.24 12.25
CA VAL A 13 -4.30 2.65 11.99
C VAL A 13 -5.20 3.60 12.78
N LEU A 14 -4.78 4.86 12.89
CA LEU A 14 -5.67 5.95 13.25
C LEU A 14 -6.72 6.05 12.14
N GLN A 15 -7.98 5.92 12.53
CA GLN A 15 -9.08 5.73 11.58
C GLN A 15 -9.39 7.03 10.85
N ASN A 16 -9.16 7.02 9.54
CA ASN A 16 -9.51 8.10 8.63
C ASN A 16 -10.65 7.67 7.70
N ILE A 17 -11.38 8.64 7.16
CA ILE A 17 -12.50 8.40 6.25
C ILE A 17 -12.11 8.88 4.86
N TYR A 18 -12.31 8.02 3.85
CA TYR A 18 -11.98 8.27 2.45
C TYR A 18 -13.18 8.00 1.54
N ASP A 19 -13.27 8.74 0.44
CA ASP A 19 -14.24 8.50 -0.63
C ASP A 19 -13.68 7.53 -1.69
N SER A 20 -12.36 7.52 -1.87
CA SER A 20 -11.59 6.62 -2.74
C SER A 20 -10.27 6.24 -2.06
N LEU A 21 -9.67 5.11 -2.48
CA LEU A 21 -8.39 4.65 -1.95
C LEU A 21 -7.48 4.20 -3.08
N ASP A 22 -6.27 4.75 -3.11
CA ASP A 22 -5.18 4.19 -3.92
C ASP A 22 -4.52 3.04 -3.17
N VAL A 23 -4.49 1.85 -3.78
CA VAL A 23 -3.87 0.64 -3.22
C VAL A 23 -2.79 0.17 -4.19
N HIS A 24 -1.54 0.18 -3.73
CA HIS A 24 -0.39 -0.18 -4.57
C HIS A 24 -0.13 -1.69 -4.57
N VAL A 25 0.63 -2.17 -5.56
CA VAL A 25 1.00 -3.59 -5.64
C VAL A 25 1.79 -4.02 -4.41
N GLY A 26 1.35 -5.10 -3.78
CA GLY A 26 1.91 -5.61 -2.54
C GLY A 26 1.32 -4.98 -1.27
N GLN A 27 0.46 -3.98 -1.42
CA GLN A 27 -0.22 -3.34 -0.31
C GLN A 27 -1.50 -4.11 0.09
N SER A 28 -1.84 -4.09 1.37
CA SER A 28 -3.08 -4.62 1.92
C SER A 28 -3.75 -3.60 2.84
N VAL A 29 -5.07 -3.45 2.71
CA VAL A 29 -5.87 -2.51 3.51
C VAL A 29 -7.20 -3.13 3.90
N SER A 30 -7.67 -2.82 5.11
CA SER A 30 -9.02 -3.14 5.55
C SER A 30 -9.82 -1.87 5.81
N VAL A 31 -11.05 -1.86 5.31
CA VAL A 31 -11.99 -0.74 5.46
C VAL A 31 -13.33 -1.22 6.03
N LEU A 32 -13.97 -0.36 6.81
CA LEU A 32 -15.36 -0.48 7.20
C LEU A 32 -16.21 0.43 6.32
N VAL A 33 -17.30 -0.12 5.80
CA VAL A 33 -18.28 0.61 5.00
C VAL A 33 -19.63 0.52 5.69
N THR A 34 -20.21 1.68 6.01
CA THR A 34 -21.58 1.74 6.55
C THR A 34 -22.56 1.83 5.39
N LEU A 35 -23.55 0.94 5.36
CA LEU A 35 -24.60 0.90 4.35
C LEU A 35 -25.76 1.86 4.70
N ASP A 36 -25.48 3.16 4.74
CA ASP A 36 -26.39 4.22 5.20
C ASP A 36 -27.14 4.96 4.09
N GLN A 37 -26.93 4.56 2.84
CA GLN A 37 -27.59 5.15 1.67
C GLN A 37 -28.96 4.51 1.38
N PRO A 38 -29.84 5.17 0.58
CA PRO A 38 -31.13 4.61 0.19
C PRO A 38 -31.05 3.18 -0.36
N PRO A 39 -32.09 2.34 -0.20
CA PRO A 39 -32.05 0.92 -0.56
C PRO A 39 -32.09 0.71 -2.09
N LYS A 40 -30.91 0.76 -2.71
CA LYS A 40 -30.66 0.46 -4.13
C LYS A 40 -29.27 -0.18 -4.30
N ASP A 41 -28.97 -0.67 -5.50
CA ASP A 41 -27.64 -1.20 -5.79
C ASP A 41 -26.65 -0.07 -6.14
N TYR A 42 -25.39 -0.25 -5.75
CA TYR A 42 -24.33 0.73 -5.95
C TYR A 42 -23.12 0.14 -6.69
N TYR A 43 -22.40 0.97 -7.45
CA TYR A 43 -21.15 0.56 -8.06
C TYR A 43 -20.04 0.41 -7.00
N ILE A 44 -19.29 -0.68 -7.10
CA ILE A 44 -17.92 -0.78 -6.61
C ILE A 44 -17.04 -0.62 -7.84
N VAL A 45 -16.11 0.35 -7.84
CA VAL A 45 -15.26 0.66 -9.01
C VAL A 45 -13.81 0.51 -8.61
N ALA A 46 -13.03 -0.16 -9.48
CA ALA A 46 -11.59 -0.20 -9.38
C ALA A 46 -10.99 0.19 -10.74
N SER A 47 -10.00 1.07 -10.72
CA SER A 47 -9.33 1.56 -11.93
C SER A 47 -7.82 1.61 -11.73
N THR A 48 -7.05 1.38 -12.80
CA THR A 48 -5.60 1.57 -12.77
C THR A 48 -5.24 3.05 -12.82
N THR A 49 -4.33 3.49 -11.97
CA THR A 49 -3.71 4.82 -11.99
C THR A 49 -2.25 4.70 -12.43
N PHE A 50 -1.61 5.83 -12.78
CA PHE A 50 -0.19 5.88 -13.16
C PHE A 50 0.21 5.00 -14.36
N THR A 51 -0.75 4.74 -15.25
CA THR A 51 -0.55 3.93 -16.46
C THR A 51 -1.03 4.70 -17.68
N LYS A 52 -0.41 4.47 -18.85
CA LYS A 52 -0.82 5.13 -20.11
C LYS A 52 -2.24 4.76 -20.53
N THR A 53 -2.69 3.57 -20.14
CA THR A 53 -4.01 3.04 -20.47
C THR A 53 -4.73 2.74 -19.18
N VAL A 54 -5.77 3.53 -18.89
CA VAL A 54 -6.63 3.31 -17.73
C VAL A 54 -7.53 2.12 -17.99
N LEU A 55 -7.42 1.11 -17.13
CA LEU A 55 -8.29 -0.05 -17.10
C LEU A 55 -9.26 0.13 -15.94
N THR A 56 -10.56 0.05 -16.21
CA THR A 56 -11.62 0.20 -15.20
C THR A 56 -12.47 -1.06 -15.17
N THR A 57 -12.73 -1.55 -13.96
CA THR A 57 -13.66 -2.65 -13.71
C THR A 57 -14.68 -2.25 -12.65
N THR A 58 -15.83 -2.91 -12.69
CA THR A 58 -16.95 -2.60 -11.79
C THR A 58 -17.54 -3.87 -11.19
N ALA A 59 -18.10 -3.74 -10.00
CA ALA A 59 -18.93 -4.74 -9.35
C ALA A 59 -20.16 -4.05 -8.73
N ALA A 60 -21.13 -4.84 -8.28
CA ALA A 60 -22.35 -4.34 -7.66
C ALA A 60 -22.36 -4.63 -6.15
N LEU A 61 -22.52 -3.57 -5.35
CA LEU A 61 -22.91 -3.66 -3.95
C LEU A 61 -24.43 -3.73 -3.89
N HIS A 62 -24.97 -4.94 -3.75
CA HIS A 62 -26.41 -5.20 -3.68
C HIS A 62 -26.90 -5.11 -2.23
N TYR A 63 -27.86 -4.21 -1.99
CA TYR A 63 -28.56 -4.14 -0.71
C TYR A 63 -29.66 -5.20 -0.70
N THR A 64 -29.82 -5.95 0.40
CA THR A 64 -30.82 -7.02 0.50
C THR A 64 -32.26 -6.56 0.27
N ASN A 65 -32.56 -5.29 0.57
CA ASN A 65 -33.87 -4.67 0.35
C ASN A 65 -33.92 -3.79 -0.91
N SER A 66 -32.93 -3.90 -1.79
CA SER A 66 -32.88 -3.18 -3.06
C SER A 66 -33.92 -3.72 -4.05
N GLN A 67 -34.64 -2.81 -4.68
CA GLN A 67 -35.53 -3.10 -5.82
C GLN A 67 -35.01 -2.49 -7.12
N ALA A 68 -33.84 -1.83 -7.07
CA ALA A 68 -33.29 -1.07 -8.18
C ALA A 68 -31.86 -1.53 -8.47
N ARG A 69 -31.63 -1.91 -9.73
CA ARG A 69 -30.29 -2.23 -10.22
C ARG A 69 -29.40 -0.99 -10.23
N VAL A 70 -28.09 -1.22 -10.30
CA VAL A 70 -27.11 -0.13 -10.38
C VAL A 70 -27.41 0.71 -11.62
N SER A 71 -27.37 2.03 -11.46
CA SER A 71 -27.75 2.98 -12.50
C SER A 71 -26.97 4.29 -12.38
N GLY A 72 -26.92 5.07 -13.46
CA GLY A 72 -26.19 6.34 -13.53
C GLY A 72 -24.72 6.19 -13.97
N PRO A 73 -24.00 7.31 -14.11
CA PRO A 73 -22.60 7.32 -14.48
C PRO A 73 -21.74 6.71 -13.37
N LEU A 74 -20.57 6.17 -13.75
CA LEU A 74 -19.58 5.74 -12.77
C LEU A 74 -19.09 6.95 -11.97
N PRO A 75 -18.82 6.78 -10.66
CA PRO A 75 -18.13 7.82 -9.89
C PRO A 75 -16.81 8.16 -10.56
N ALA A 76 -16.42 9.43 -10.50
CA ALA A 76 -15.09 9.84 -10.90
C ALA A 76 -14.06 9.04 -10.08
N GLY A 77 -13.13 8.39 -10.77
CA GLY A 77 -12.00 7.73 -10.12
C GLY A 77 -11.06 8.75 -9.47
N PRO A 78 -10.13 8.31 -8.61
CA PRO A 78 -9.04 9.16 -8.16
C PRO A 78 -8.31 9.73 -9.40
N THR A 79 -7.99 11.02 -9.33
CA THR A 79 -7.27 11.72 -10.40
C THR A 79 -5.91 11.07 -10.65
N ASP A 80 -5.32 11.26 -11.84
CA ASP A 80 -3.89 10.92 -12.11
C ASP A 80 -2.89 11.77 -11.30
N ASP A 81 -3.36 12.36 -10.21
CA ASP A 81 -2.61 13.23 -9.32
C ASP A 81 -1.78 12.40 -8.35
N ILE A 82 -0.51 12.26 -8.69
CA ILE A 82 0.52 11.61 -7.86
C ILE A 82 0.55 12.24 -6.46
N LEU A 83 0.30 13.55 -6.33
CA LEU A 83 0.34 14.24 -5.03
C LEU A 83 -0.77 13.75 -4.11
N TRP A 84 -1.98 13.55 -4.64
CA TRP A 84 -3.09 13.01 -3.86
C TRP A 84 -2.77 11.63 -3.28
N SER A 85 -2.17 10.75 -4.10
CA SER A 85 -1.74 9.41 -3.68
C SER A 85 -0.65 9.46 -2.61
N ILE A 86 0.32 10.36 -2.76
CA ILE A 86 1.37 10.61 -1.77
C ILE A 86 0.78 11.12 -0.45
N ASP A 87 -0.17 12.05 -0.52
CA ASP A 87 -0.79 12.63 0.67
C ASP A 87 -1.70 11.62 1.38
N GLN A 88 -2.38 10.74 0.64
CA GLN A 88 -3.05 9.58 1.20
C GLN A 88 -2.05 8.69 1.95
N ALA A 89 -0.94 8.30 1.34
CA ALA A 89 0.08 7.47 2.00
C ALA A 89 0.64 8.17 3.25
N ARG A 90 0.84 9.49 3.22
CA ARG A 90 1.26 10.29 4.38
C ARG A 90 0.21 10.40 5.46
N SER A 91 -1.08 10.29 5.12
CA SER A 91 -2.16 10.33 6.10
C SER A 91 -2.25 9.04 6.93
N TYR A 92 -1.65 7.94 6.48
CA TYR A 92 -1.63 6.69 7.21
C TYR A 92 -0.72 6.81 8.43
N ARG A 93 -1.29 6.53 9.60
CA ARG A 93 -0.62 6.56 10.89
C ARG A 93 -1.02 5.34 11.66
N TRP A 94 -0.05 4.53 12.09
CA TRP A 94 -0.33 3.42 12.98
C TRP A 94 -0.91 3.93 14.29
N ASN A 95 -2.00 3.29 14.72
CA ASN A 95 -2.54 3.55 16.03
C ASN A 95 -1.73 2.76 17.05
N LEU A 96 -0.84 3.47 17.73
CA LEU A 96 0.07 2.90 18.70
C LEU A 96 -0.66 2.36 19.95
N THR A 97 -1.87 2.82 20.25
CA THR A 97 -2.63 2.36 21.43
C THR A 97 -3.52 1.15 21.15
N SER A 98 -3.81 0.85 19.89
CA SER A 98 -4.71 -0.25 19.51
C SER A 98 -3.95 -1.56 19.33
N ASN A 99 -3.62 -2.24 20.43
CA ASN A 99 -3.24 -3.66 20.50
C ASN A 99 -3.09 -4.07 21.99
N ALA A 100 -3.10 -5.38 22.27
CA ALA A 100 -3.06 -5.92 23.64
C ALA A 100 -1.91 -5.38 24.51
N ALA A 101 -2.11 -5.38 25.83
CA ALA A 101 -1.17 -4.91 26.84
C ALA A 101 0.24 -5.48 26.60
N ARG A 102 1.16 -4.60 26.18
CA ARG A 102 2.59 -4.91 26.12
C ARG A 102 3.25 -4.41 27.40
N PRO A 103 4.32 -5.09 27.89
CA PRO A 103 5.05 -4.66 29.07
C PRO A 103 5.53 -3.20 29.00
N ASN A 104 5.80 -2.71 27.79
CA ASN A 104 6.13 -1.31 27.52
C ASN A 104 5.03 -0.66 26.67
N PRO A 105 4.56 0.55 27.02
CA PRO A 105 3.64 1.33 26.18
C PRO A 105 4.21 1.53 24.77
N GLN A 106 3.39 1.36 23.74
CA GLN A 106 3.82 1.64 22.37
C GLN A 106 4.14 3.14 22.23
N GLY A 107 5.36 3.48 21.82
CA GLY A 107 5.88 4.86 21.85
C GLY A 107 6.75 5.21 23.06
N SER A 108 7.00 4.27 23.98
CA SER A 108 7.97 4.45 25.08
C SER A 108 9.42 4.60 24.58
N PHE A 109 9.70 4.17 23.35
CA PHE A 109 10.95 4.44 22.67
C PHE A 109 10.88 5.83 22.06
N HIS A 110 11.65 6.75 22.64
CA HIS A 110 11.88 8.07 22.08
C HIS A 110 12.78 7.94 20.86
N TYR A 111 12.25 7.42 19.74
CA TYR A 111 13.04 7.13 18.54
C TYR A 111 13.88 8.33 18.07
N GLY A 112 13.37 9.55 18.26
CA GLY A 112 14.11 10.79 17.93
C GLY A 112 15.33 11.08 18.81
N SER A 113 15.45 10.45 19.99
CA SER A 113 16.62 10.58 20.88
C SER A 113 17.58 9.40 20.78
N ILE A 114 17.29 8.40 19.94
CA ILE A 114 18.17 7.25 19.71
C ILE A 114 19.16 7.62 18.61
N THR A 115 20.46 7.61 18.92
CA THR A 115 21.50 7.83 17.91
C THR A 115 21.52 6.67 16.92
N PRO A 116 21.34 6.91 15.61
CA PRO A 116 21.44 5.85 14.61
C PRO A 116 22.85 5.23 14.58
N SER A 117 22.96 3.91 14.69
CA SER A 117 24.26 3.20 14.61
C SER A 117 24.78 3.05 13.18
N ARG A 118 23.88 3.10 12.19
CA ARG A 118 24.19 3.01 10.77
C ARG A 118 23.14 3.76 9.96
N ILE A 119 23.57 4.49 8.93
CA ILE A 119 22.69 5.11 7.93
C ILE A 119 22.95 4.43 6.59
N ILE A 120 21.91 3.88 5.98
CA ILE A 120 21.96 3.31 4.63
C ILE A 120 21.15 4.25 3.73
N ARG A 121 21.79 4.81 2.70
CA ARG A 121 21.13 5.64 1.68
C ARG A 121 20.95 4.80 0.42
N LEU A 122 19.71 4.69 -0.06
CA LEU A 122 19.37 3.93 -1.26
C LEU A 122 18.95 4.92 -2.36
N ALA A 123 19.61 4.86 -3.51
CA ALA A 123 19.31 5.65 -4.69
C ALA A 123 18.84 4.71 -5.80
N ASN A 124 17.61 4.87 -6.25
CA ASN A 124 17.05 4.08 -7.34
C ASN A 124 17.47 4.69 -8.69
N SER A 125 17.89 3.84 -9.63
CA SER A 125 18.20 4.24 -11.00
C SER A 125 17.67 3.22 -12.01
N ALA A 126 17.54 3.64 -13.26
CA ALA A 126 17.08 2.81 -14.36
C ALA A 126 18.10 2.83 -15.51
N PRO A 127 19.31 2.24 -15.34
CA PRO A 127 20.35 2.25 -16.37
C PRO A 127 20.09 1.23 -17.49
N ILE A 128 20.72 1.46 -18.65
CA ILE A 128 20.83 0.46 -19.71
C ILE A 128 22.13 -0.32 -19.49
N ILE A 129 22.03 -1.62 -19.27
CA ILE A 129 23.18 -2.52 -19.04
C ILE A 129 23.13 -3.61 -20.11
N ASN A 130 24.22 -3.78 -20.87
CA ASN A 130 24.31 -4.74 -21.98
C ASN A 130 23.15 -4.60 -22.99
N GLY A 131 22.78 -3.36 -23.33
CA GLY A 131 21.71 -3.07 -24.29
C GLY A 131 20.29 -3.30 -23.77
N LYS A 132 20.09 -3.65 -22.49
CA LYS A 132 18.77 -3.88 -21.88
C LYS A 132 18.51 -2.91 -20.73
N GLN A 133 17.29 -2.38 -20.66
CA GLN A 133 16.81 -1.61 -19.50
C GLN A 133 16.86 -2.48 -18.25
N ARG A 134 17.56 -2.01 -17.22
CA ARG A 134 17.62 -2.61 -15.88
C ARG A 134 17.20 -1.59 -14.84
N TYR A 135 16.95 -2.07 -13.62
CA TYR A 135 16.74 -1.25 -12.45
C TYR A 135 17.86 -1.56 -11.45
N ALA A 136 18.35 -0.52 -10.79
CA ALA A 136 19.48 -0.60 -9.89
C ALA A 136 19.22 0.21 -8.62
N VAL A 137 19.88 -0.21 -7.55
CA VAL A 137 19.91 0.50 -6.28
C VAL A 137 21.38 0.77 -5.96
N ASN A 138 21.74 2.04 -5.79
CA ASN A 138 23.13 2.48 -5.62
C ASN A 138 24.05 1.97 -6.75
N ASP A 139 23.60 2.12 -8.00
CA ASP A 139 24.29 1.70 -9.23
C ASP A 139 24.57 0.20 -9.37
N VAL A 140 24.02 -0.63 -8.48
CA VAL A 140 24.08 -2.09 -8.56
C VAL A 140 22.72 -2.64 -8.98
N SER A 141 22.69 -3.41 -10.07
CA SER A 141 21.50 -4.14 -10.51
C SER A 141 21.51 -5.57 -9.97
N TYR A 142 20.40 -5.98 -9.34
CA TYR A 142 20.28 -7.29 -8.73
C TYR A 142 20.34 -8.42 -9.77
N THR A 143 21.09 -9.47 -9.45
CA THR A 143 21.11 -10.73 -10.17
C THR A 143 20.97 -11.87 -9.15
N ASN A 144 20.20 -12.90 -9.51
CA ASN A 144 20.07 -14.08 -8.65
C ASN A 144 21.42 -14.80 -8.58
N ALA A 145 21.92 -15.04 -7.38
CA ALA A 145 23.08 -15.89 -7.19
C ALA A 145 22.72 -17.36 -7.45
N ASP A 146 23.68 -18.14 -7.94
CA ASP A 146 23.49 -19.59 -8.18
C ASP A 146 23.28 -20.38 -6.88
N THR A 147 23.78 -19.85 -5.76
CA THR A 147 23.60 -20.41 -4.43
C THR A 147 22.67 -19.53 -3.60
N PRO A 148 21.60 -20.08 -2.97
CA PRO A 148 20.74 -19.32 -2.09
C PRO A 148 21.51 -18.65 -0.96
N LEU A 149 21.33 -17.32 -0.80
CA LEU A 149 22.12 -16.51 0.14
C LEU A 149 22.07 -17.03 1.59
N LYS A 150 20.91 -17.56 2.02
CA LYS A 150 20.75 -18.14 3.36
C LYS A 150 21.60 -19.40 3.57
N LEU A 151 21.81 -20.20 2.53
CA LEU A 151 22.68 -21.38 2.60
C LEU A 151 24.15 -20.96 2.54
N ALA A 152 24.49 -19.99 1.68
CA ALA A 152 25.83 -19.45 1.59
C ALA A 152 26.34 -18.90 2.93
N ASP A 153 25.49 -18.14 3.62
CA ASP A 153 25.77 -17.62 4.97
C ASP A 153 25.90 -18.76 6.00
N HIS A 154 24.96 -19.72 6.01
CA HIS A 154 24.99 -20.84 6.96
C HIS A 154 26.26 -21.70 6.85
N PHE A 155 26.73 -21.94 5.63
CA PHE A 155 27.93 -22.76 5.37
C PHE A 155 29.20 -21.92 5.19
N ASN A 156 29.15 -20.60 5.40
CA ASN A 156 30.27 -19.66 5.26
C ASN A 156 31.00 -19.78 3.90
N ILE A 157 30.23 -19.85 2.81
CA ILE A 157 30.75 -19.96 1.45
C ILE A 157 31.15 -18.55 0.97
N SER A 158 32.41 -18.37 0.58
CA SER A 158 32.94 -17.10 0.09
C SER A 158 32.57 -16.83 -1.37
N GLY A 159 32.54 -15.55 -1.76
CA GLY A 159 32.37 -15.12 -3.16
C GLY A 159 30.93 -15.07 -3.66
N ILE A 160 29.93 -15.23 -2.78
CA ILE A 160 28.50 -15.16 -3.12
C ILE A 160 27.90 -13.77 -2.81
N PHE A 161 28.42 -13.08 -1.78
CA PHE A 161 28.00 -11.75 -1.32
C PHE A 161 29.19 -10.83 -1.09
#